data_AF-A0A942DSW4-F1
#
_entry.id   AF-A0A942DSW4-F1
#
_cell.length_a   1.000
_cell.length_b   1.000
_cell.length_c   1.000
_cell.angle_alpha   90.00
_cell.angle_beta   90.00
_cell.angle_gamma   90.00
#
_symmetry.space_group_name_H-M   'P 1'
#
loop_
_entity.id
_entity.type
_entity.pdbx_description
1 polymer ?
#
loop_
_entity_poly.entity_id
_entity_poly.type
_entity_poly.pdbx_seq_one_letter_code
_entity_poly.pdbx_strand_id
1 'polypeptide(L)'
;MKFILSLMLLMTPLMAAADCLPSSQADEFFKTFKVFKWSREQASYVPVRGIANLCDNNDLSVRIAKAVQFMNGLNSQQDPKSPSVVTREGAGHYFTKRIARIVIEPKNGFGCPSGVIAYVFRGEKDIMHICTEGVTGMDSPLMMSWVLVHEARHTEGYSHVHCTHGLYLNSDNDHTSTGSCDDSYETQGSYGVAAGFLAEVLRTTKDPVQKQAARSQYVVDLIQRFNKLPLDIKPGFVAHNENGEVSFYDGANKSTLFVTSTKAFLTSRQDLPTVFDPAGSVKSYYFNKIMQDTPGGYARDYAEKYAPSQRESLRDTYYGTAHDYSCLLFDTKLRCGDNYAADPDIDVPISIRPVQFLLTSKSEFVENNVLYVVGDDGYVYPLPKDWKSFKDWSKSGQLVRSSKQYNLLSLANITGDLEYAVTFEGQLVKRAKLLRTWAPLREYKGEKIQKIVAPFFWSKTLDGI
;
A
#
# COMPACT_ATOMS: atom_id res chain seq x y z
N MET A 1 40.60 25.89 -34.05
CA MET A 1 41.05 24.99 -32.96
C MET A 1 40.71 25.63 -31.62
N LYS A 2 39.63 25.19 -30.96
CA LYS A 2 39.31 25.55 -29.58
C LYS A 2 39.09 24.25 -28.82
N PHE A 3 40.01 23.95 -27.90
CA PHE A 3 39.91 22.84 -26.95
C PHE A 3 38.80 23.18 -25.93
N ILE A 4 37.75 22.37 -25.89
CA ILE A 4 36.77 22.38 -24.79
C ILE A 4 37.19 21.27 -23.82
N LEU A 5 37.71 21.69 -22.68
CA LEU A 5 38.08 20.85 -21.54
C LEU A 5 36.77 20.34 -20.90
N SER A 6 36.48 19.04 -21.06
CA SER A 6 35.40 18.39 -20.32
C SER A 6 35.82 18.22 -18.86
N LEU A 7 35.22 19.01 -17.98
CA LEU A 7 35.32 18.86 -16.54
C LEU A 7 34.41 17.69 -16.12
N MET A 8 34.96 16.48 -16.06
CA MET A 8 34.32 15.34 -15.39
C MET A 8 34.27 15.66 -13.88
N LEU A 9 33.11 16.11 -13.39
CA LEU A 9 32.79 16.03 -11.97
C LEU A 9 32.67 14.54 -11.60
N LEU A 10 33.73 14.00 -10.99
CA LEU A 10 33.67 12.78 -10.19
C LEU A 10 32.74 13.05 -9.01
N MET A 11 31.46 12.73 -9.16
CA MET A 11 30.57 12.56 -8.01
C MET A 11 30.97 11.27 -7.31
N THR A 12 31.82 11.38 -6.30
CA THR A 12 31.98 10.32 -5.31
C THR A 12 30.62 10.13 -4.63
N PRO A 13 30.06 8.90 -4.59
CA PRO A 13 28.89 8.67 -3.77
C PRO A 13 29.29 8.97 -2.32
N LEU A 14 28.66 9.97 -1.72
CA LEU A 14 28.69 10.11 -0.27
C LEU A 14 28.12 8.81 0.29
N MET A 15 28.99 7.92 0.77
CA MET A 15 28.56 6.80 1.57
C MET A 15 27.91 7.40 2.81
N ALA A 16 26.58 7.32 2.86
CA ALA A 16 25.82 7.69 4.04
C ALA A 16 26.47 6.98 5.24
N ALA A 17 26.83 7.74 6.27
CA ALA A 17 27.38 7.16 7.48
C ALA A 17 26.45 6.04 7.96
N ALA A 18 27.01 4.87 8.28
CA ALA A 18 26.23 3.76 8.80
C ALA A 18 25.44 4.25 10.03
N ASP A 19 24.11 4.17 9.96
CA ASP A 19 23.23 4.51 11.07
C ASP A 19 23.37 3.43 12.14
N CYS A 20 24.33 3.59 13.05
CA CYS A 20 24.63 2.64 14.12
C CYS A 20 23.84 2.98 15.39
N LEU A 21 23.38 1.97 16.12
CA LEU A 21 22.78 2.15 17.43
C LEU A 21 23.85 2.60 18.45
N PRO A 22 23.71 3.74 19.14
CA PRO A 22 24.59 4.13 20.24
C PRO A 22 24.66 3.06 21.35
N SER A 23 25.86 2.76 21.85
CA SER A 23 26.05 1.73 22.88
C SER A 23 25.24 1.98 24.14
N SER A 24 25.09 3.24 24.57
CA SER A 24 24.27 3.60 25.74
C SER A 24 22.80 3.21 25.59
N GLN A 25 22.26 3.29 24.38
CA GLN A 25 20.87 2.92 24.09
C GLN A 25 20.71 1.40 23.97
N ALA A 26 21.71 0.70 23.44
CA ALA A 26 21.75 -0.76 23.50
C ALA A 26 21.80 -1.26 24.95
N ASP A 27 22.61 -0.66 25.80
CA ASP A 27 22.71 -1.00 27.23
C ASP A 27 21.38 -0.75 27.95
N GLU A 28 20.72 0.38 27.68
CA GLU A 28 19.39 0.69 28.22
C GLU A 28 18.33 -0.34 27.77
N PHE A 29 18.37 -0.74 26.50
CA PHE A 29 17.49 -1.78 25.97
C PHE A 29 17.67 -3.11 26.71
N PHE A 30 18.89 -3.62 26.88
CA PHE A 30 19.13 -4.88 27.60
C PHE A 30 18.93 -4.79 29.11
N LYS A 31 18.97 -3.59 29.70
CA LYS A 31 18.53 -3.37 31.10
C LYS A 31 17.02 -3.48 31.24
N THR A 32 16.28 -3.02 30.23
CA THR A 32 14.82 -2.95 30.25
C THR A 32 14.19 -4.29 29.86
N PHE A 33 14.72 -4.96 28.85
CA PHE A 33 14.15 -6.19 28.29
C PHE A 33 15.06 -7.39 28.46
N LYS A 34 14.48 -8.52 28.86
CA LYS A 34 15.18 -9.82 28.79
C LYS A 34 14.97 -10.42 27.41
N VAL A 35 16.01 -10.41 26.59
CA VAL A 35 15.97 -10.92 25.22
C VAL A 35 16.51 -12.34 25.17
N PHE A 36 15.80 -13.23 24.47
CA PHE A 36 16.18 -14.62 24.26
C PHE A 36 16.23 -14.94 22.77
N LYS A 37 17.10 -15.87 22.37
CA LYS A 37 17.13 -16.42 21.01
C LYS A 37 17.30 -17.93 21.04
N TRP A 38 16.74 -18.62 20.07
CA TRP A 38 16.95 -20.06 19.94
C TRP A 38 18.42 -20.37 19.59
N SER A 39 19.06 -21.23 20.39
CA SER A 39 20.38 -21.77 20.11
C SER A 39 20.26 -23.20 19.58
N ARG A 40 20.77 -23.44 18.37
CA ARG A 40 20.84 -24.80 17.81
C ARG A 40 21.77 -25.70 18.62
N GLU A 41 22.88 -25.16 19.11
CA GLU A 41 23.89 -25.90 19.89
C GLU A 41 23.33 -26.40 21.22
N GLN A 42 22.50 -25.58 21.87
CA GLN A 42 21.93 -25.90 23.19
C GLN A 42 20.49 -26.43 23.11
N ALA A 43 19.92 -26.54 21.91
CA ALA A 43 18.53 -26.91 21.65
C ALA A 43 17.54 -26.21 22.61
N SER A 44 17.78 -24.92 22.89
CA SER A 44 17.04 -24.14 23.87
C SER A 44 17.18 -22.65 23.62
N TYR A 45 16.29 -21.86 24.25
CA TYR A 45 16.40 -20.39 24.23
C TYR A 45 17.48 -19.91 25.20
N VAL A 46 18.44 -19.17 24.67
CA VAL A 46 19.55 -18.62 25.44
C VAL A 46 19.41 -17.10 25.56
N PRO A 47 19.78 -16.51 26.71
CA PRO A 47 19.72 -15.06 26.89
C PRO A 47 20.72 -14.37 25.95
N VAL A 48 20.26 -13.31 25.29
CA VAL A 48 21.11 -12.37 24.55
C VAL A 48 21.61 -11.32 25.53
N ARG A 49 22.92 -11.29 25.77
CA ARG A 49 23.55 -10.41 26.78
C ARG A 49 24.02 -9.06 26.22
N GLY A 50 23.91 -8.86 24.91
CA GLY A 50 24.39 -7.67 24.20
C GLY A 50 24.37 -7.88 22.70
N ILE A 51 24.67 -6.82 21.95
CA ILE A 51 24.79 -6.83 20.48
C ILE A 51 26.28 -6.66 20.12
N ALA A 52 26.81 -7.58 19.32
CA ALA A 52 28.23 -7.55 18.93
C ALA A 52 28.54 -6.44 17.91
N ASN A 53 27.63 -6.19 16.96
CA ASN A 53 27.74 -5.14 15.96
C ASN A 53 26.49 -4.26 15.96
N LEU A 54 26.59 -3.08 16.57
CA LEU A 54 25.49 -2.12 16.70
C LEU A 54 25.07 -1.46 15.37
N CYS A 55 25.84 -1.68 14.31
CA CYS A 55 25.55 -1.22 12.96
C CYS A 55 24.94 -2.32 12.07
N ASP A 56 24.84 -3.56 12.56
CA ASP A 56 24.34 -4.68 11.77
C ASP A 56 22.81 -4.67 11.72
N ASN A 57 22.24 -4.06 10.67
CA ASN A 57 20.79 -4.10 10.44
C ASN A 57 20.27 -5.52 10.14
N ASN A 58 21.14 -6.51 9.87
CA ASN A 58 20.69 -7.90 9.75
C ASN A 58 20.45 -8.56 11.12
N ASP A 59 21.09 -8.06 12.20
CA ASP A 59 20.81 -8.53 13.56
C ASP A 59 19.44 -7.99 14.00
N LEU A 60 18.49 -8.91 14.19
CA LEU A 60 17.14 -8.55 14.61
C LEU A 60 17.12 -7.87 15.98
N SER A 61 18.07 -8.18 16.88
CA SER A 61 18.18 -7.52 18.17
C SER A 61 18.51 -6.03 18.02
N VAL A 62 19.34 -5.67 17.02
CA VAL A 62 19.63 -4.26 16.67
C VAL A 62 18.37 -3.57 16.18
N ARG A 63 17.64 -4.19 15.26
CA ARG A 63 16.41 -3.60 14.68
C ARG A 63 15.33 -3.38 15.74
N ILE A 64 15.13 -4.35 16.65
CA ILE A 64 14.20 -4.21 17.77
C ILE A 64 14.65 -3.08 18.69
N ALA A 65 15.94 -3.02 19.07
CA ALA A 65 16.45 -1.97 19.94
C ALA A 65 16.31 -0.57 19.31
N LYS A 66 16.59 -0.43 18.01
CA LYS A 66 16.36 0.81 17.25
C LYS A 66 14.88 1.20 17.22
N ALA A 67 13.97 0.23 17.07
CA ALA A 67 12.53 0.48 17.10
C ALA A 67 12.05 0.95 18.48
N VAL A 68 12.56 0.35 19.57
CA VAL A 68 12.28 0.81 20.94
C VAL A 68 12.82 2.21 21.18
N GLN A 69 14.05 2.48 20.75
CA GLN A 69 14.62 3.82 20.84
C GLN A 69 13.82 4.84 20.03
N PHE A 70 13.37 4.47 18.83
CA PHE A 70 12.50 5.31 18.01
C PHE A 70 11.23 5.68 18.77
N MET A 71 10.54 4.70 19.39
CA MET A 71 9.36 4.95 20.23
C MET A 71 9.66 5.86 21.43
N ASN A 72 10.80 5.67 22.09
CA ASN A 72 11.22 6.49 23.24
C ASN A 72 11.59 7.93 22.83
N GLY A 73 11.99 8.14 21.58
CA GLY A 73 12.35 9.45 21.04
C GLY A 73 11.14 10.28 20.56
N LEU A 74 9.94 9.70 20.52
CA LEU A 74 8.72 10.43 20.17
C LEU A 74 8.25 11.28 21.35
N ASN A 75 7.86 12.52 21.06
CA ASN A 75 7.19 13.35 22.04
C ASN A 75 5.72 12.96 22.09
N SER A 76 5.25 12.40 23.20
CA SER A 76 3.82 12.08 23.33
C SER A 76 2.96 13.31 23.08
N GLN A 77 2.14 13.23 22.04
CA GLN A 77 1.18 14.27 21.68
C GLN A 77 -0.12 13.62 21.27
N GLN A 78 -1.15 13.79 22.10
CA GLN A 78 -2.49 13.31 21.79
C GLN A 78 -3.03 14.02 20.54
N ASP A 79 -3.66 13.25 19.65
CA ASP A 79 -4.49 13.80 18.59
C ASP A 79 -5.94 13.91 19.09
N PRO A 80 -6.48 15.12 19.27
CA PRO A 80 -7.89 15.27 19.66
C PRO A 80 -8.86 14.70 18.63
N LYS A 81 -8.45 14.57 17.36
CA LYS A 81 -9.28 13.99 16.30
C LYS A 81 -9.24 12.47 16.25
N SER A 82 -8.18 11.86 16.79
CA SER A 82 -7.92 10.42 16.72
C SER A 82 -7.27 9.92 18.01
N PRO A 83 -7.99 9.99 19.15
CA PRO A 83 -7.42 9.64 20.44
C PRO A 83 -7.06 8.15 20.47
N SER A 84 -5.88 7.81 21.02
CA SER A 84 -5.46 6.43 21.17
C SER A 84 -4.73 6.19 22.49
N VAL A 85 -4.83 4.97 23.02
CA VAL A 85 -4.16 4.59 24.28
C VAL A 85 -2.65 4.83 24.19
N VAL A 86 -2.04 4.48 23.06
CA VAL A 86 -0.60 4.64 22.85
C VAL A 86 -0.20 6.13 22.88
N THR A 87 -1.00 7.01 22.26
CA THR A 87 -0.69 8.44 22.23
C THR A 87 -0.92 9.12 23.58
N ARG A 88 -1.81 8.57 24.42
CA ARG A 88 -2.01 9.04 25.80
C ARG A 88 -0.89 8.62 26.75
N GLU A 89 -0.40 7.39 26.61
CA GLU A 89 0.67 6.86 27.47
C GLU A 89 2.07 7.27 26.99
N GLY A 90 2.21 7.56 25.69
CA GLY A 90 3.49 7.68 24.98
C GLY A 90 3.99 6.31 24.52
N ALA A 91 4.38 6.20 23.25
CA ALA A 91 4.70 4.90 22.62
C ALA A 91 5.73 4.06 23.38
N GLY A 92 6.82 4.68 23.84
CA GLY A 92 7.85 4.01 24.62
C GLY A 92 7.35 3.45 25.97
N HIS A 93 6.59 4.26 26.70
CA HIS A 93 6.00 3.84 27.98
C HIS A 93 4.92 2.77 27.77
N TYR A 94 4.08 2.94 26.75
CA TYR A 94 3.06 1.97 26.36
C TYR A 94 3.66 0.58 26.13
N PHE A 95 4.77 0.50 25.39
CA PHE A 95 5.45 -0.75 25.08
C PHE A 95 6.14 -1.36 26.32
N THR A 96 6.97 -0.57 27.02
CA THR A 96 7.74 -1.04 28.20
C THR A 96 6.87 -1.48 29.38
N LYS A 97 5.68 -0.89 29.53
CA LYS A 97 4.70 -1.29 30.55
C LYS A 97 4.09 -2.67 30.27
N ARG A 98 4.05 -3.11 29.01
CA ARG A 98 3.37 -4.34 28.56
C ARG A 98 4.32 -5.49 28.30
N ILE A 99 5.56 -5.20 27.89
CA ILE A 99 6.54 -6.19 27.46
C ILE A 99 7.77 -6.11 28.34
N ALA A 100 8.14 -7.23 28.95
CA ALA A 100 9.36 -7.38 29.73
C ALA A 100 10.34 -8.37 29.08
N ARG A 101 9.83 -9.27 28.22
CA ARG A 101 10.61 -10.33 27.59
C ARG A 101 10.37 -10.36 26.09
N ILE A 102 11.45 -10.52 25.34
CA ILE A 102 11.40 -10.65 23.88
C ILE A 102 12.09 -11.96 23.51
N VAL A 103 11.41 -12.79 22.73
CA VAL A 103 11.90 -14.07 22.24
C VAL A 103 12.07 -13.97 20.73
N ILE A 104 13.31 -14.05 20.26
CA ILE A 104 13.62 -14.13 18.84
C ILE A 104 13.50 -15.59 18.41
N GLU A 105 12.46 -15.85 17.63
CA GLU A 105 12.15 -17.18 17.12
C GLU A 105 12.98 -17.51 15.88
N PRO A 106 13.44 -18.76 15.74
CA PRO A 106 14.14 -19.17 14.54
C PRO A 106 13.16 -19.22 13.36
N LYS A 107 13.72 -19.18 12.14
CA LYS A 107 12.98 -19.49 10.92
C LYS A 107 12.26 -20.84 11.06
N ASN A 108 10.97 -20.88 10.73
CA ASN A 108 10.09 -22.04 10.90
C ASN A 108 9.93 -22.53 12.35
N GLY A 109 10.12 -21.66 13.34
CA GLY A 109 9.75 -21.96 14.74
C GLY A 109 8.27 -22.30 14.87
N PHE A 110 7.88 -23.02 15.92
CA PHE A 110 6.51 -23.54 16.10
C PHE A 110 5.43 -22.45 16.03
N GLY A 111 5.70 -21.25 16.55
CA GLY A 111 4.80 -20.09 16.48
C GLY A 111 5.03 -19.15 15.28
N CYS A 112 5.93 -19.50 14.35
CA CYS A 112 6.31 -18.65 13.21
C CYS A 112 6.01 -19.33 11.86
N PRO A 113 4.73 -19.59 11.53
CA PRO A 113 4.38 -19.99 10.18
C PRO A 113 4.69 -18.85 9.18
N SER A 114 4.72 -19.20 7.89
CA SER A 114 4.97 -18.22 6.83
C SER A 114 3.97 -17.06 6.91
N GLY A 115 4.47 -15.83 6.84
CA GLY A 115 3.66 -14.60 6.92
C GLY A 115 3.44 -14.05 8.34
N VAL A 116 3.75 -14.80 9.39
CA VAL A 116 3.69 -14.28 10.77
C VAL A 116 4.96 -13.48 11.08
N ILE A 117 4.77 -12.24 11.53
CA ILE A 117 5.85 -11.31 11.85
C ILE A 117 6.25 -11.42 13.32
N ALA A 118 5.26 -11.44 14.20
CA ALA A 118 5.40 -11.56 15.63
C ALA A 118 4.09 -12.07 16.22
N TYR A 119 4.11 -12.50 17.48
CA TYR A 119 2.92 -12.96 18.19
C TYR A 119 3.10 -12.89 19.73
N VAL A 120 1.98 -13.00 20.43
CA VAL A 120 1.89 -13.17 21.89
C VAL A 120 0.99 -14.36 22.20
N PHE A 121 1.44 -15.29 23.05
CA PHE A 121 0.59 -16.41 23.46
C PHE A 121 -0.45 -15.98 24.50
N ARG A 122 -1.69 -16.41 24.30
CA ARG A 122 -2.78 -16.22 25.27
C ARG A 122 -2.49 -17.04 26.53
N GLY A 123 -1.87 -16.41 27.52
CA GLY A 123 -1.46 -17.04 28.77
C GLY A 123 -0.05 -16.62 29.22
N GLU A 124 0.77 -16.18 28.28
CA GLU A 124 2.05 -15.54 28.58
C GLU A 124 1.78 -14.05 28.79
N LYS A 125 2.00 -13.60 30.02
CA LYS A 125 2.03 -12.17 30.33
C LYS A 125 3.41 -11.65 29.97
N ASP A 126 3.50 -10.46 29.41
CA ASP A 126 4.74 -9.71 29.18
C ASP A 126 5.80 -10.30 28.25
N ILE A 127 5.48 -11.37 27.51
CA ILE A 127 6.36 -12.00 26.53
C ILE A 127 5.86 -11.71 25.12
N MET A 128 6.78 -11.25 24.27
CA MET A 128 6.57 -11.13 22.84
C MET A 128 7.53 -12.04 22.08
N HIS A 129 7.02 -12.71 21.06
CA HIS A 129 7.79 -13.55 20.16
C HIS A 129 7.90 -12.86 18.80
N ILE A 130 9.11 -12.78 18.25
CA ILE A 130 9.37 -12.13 16.96
C ILE A 130 9.97 -13.15 16.01
N CYS A 131 9.30 -13.32 14.87
CA CYS A 131 9.64 -14.30 13.85
C CYS A 131 10.67 -13.73 12.88
N THR A 132 11.87 -14.33 12.82
CA THR A 132 12.96 -13.80 11.97
C THR A 132 12.59 -13.70 10.49
N GLU A 133 11.75 -14.60 9.98
CA GLU A 133 11.37 -14.60 8.56
C GLU A 133 10.36 -13.50 8.24
N GLY A 134 9.34 -13.30 9.07
CA GLY A 134 8.30 -12.30 8.83
C GLY A 134 8.78 -10.84 8.93
N VAL A 135 9.91 -10.59 9.58
CA VAL A 135 10.56 -9.26 9.63
C VAL A 135 11.67 -9.09 8.58
N THR A 136 11.85 -10.03 7.65
CA THR A 136 12.87 -9.89 6.59
C THR A 136 12.51 -8.71 5.69
N GLY A 137 13.45 -7.78 5.47
CA GLY A 137 13.22 -6.54 4.70
C GLY A 137 12.52 -5.41 5.48
N MET A 138 12.13 -5.65 6.74
CA MET A 138 11.66 -4.61 7.65
C MET A 138 12.85 -3.97 8.37
N ASP A 139 13.54 -3.06 7.67
CA ASP A 139 14.73 -2.37 8.20
C ASP A 139 14.39 -1.01 8.83
N SER A 140 13.17 -0.51 8.58
CA SER A 140 12.71 0.76 9.12
C SER A 140 12.35 0.64 10.61
N PRO A 141 12.95 1.45 11.51
CA PRO A 141 12.55 1.51 12.91
C PRO A 141 11.06 1.77 13.08
N LEU A 142 10.46 2.65 12.25
CA LEU A 142 9.03 2.95 12.28
C LEU A 142 8.16 1.70 12.06
N MET A 143 8.48 0.90 11.04
CA MET A 143 7.67 -0.29 10.72
C MET A 143 7.81 -1.35 11.81
N MET A 144 9.01 -1.55 12.34
CA MET A 144 9.22 -2.46 13.47
C MET A 144 8.49 -1.94 14.72
N SER A 145 8.55 -0.66 15.04
CA SER A 145 7.81 -0.07 16.17
C SER A 145 6.30 -0.26 16.02
N TRP A 146 5.75 -0.12 14.80
CA TRP A 146 4.33 -0.39 14.53
C TRP A 146 3.95 -1.83 14.88
N VAL A 147 4.77 -2.82 14.47
CA VAL A 147 4.58 -4.23 14.88
C VAL A 147 4.67 -4.38 16.39
N LEU A 148 5.67 -3.81 17.04
CA LEU A 148 5.87 -3.94 18.48
C LEU A 148 4.69 -3.34 19.28
N VAL A 149 4.16 -2.19 18.88
CA VAL A 149 2.97 -1.58 19.51
C VAL A 149 1.73 -2.44 19.30
N HIS A 150 1.56 -2.97 18.09
CA HIS A 150 0.48 -3.88 17.74
C HIS A 150 0.49 -5.14 18.62
N GLU A 151 1.62 -5.83 18.67
CA GLU A 151 1.75 -7.08 19.43
C GLU A 151 1.65 -6.87 20.94
N ALA A 152 2.17 -5.74 21.45
CA ALA A 152 2.02 -5.41 22.87
C ALA A 152 0.54 -5.34 23.30
N ARG A 153 -0.37 -4.97 22.39
CA ARG A 153 -1.81 -4.93 22.68
C ARG A 153 -2.43 -6.31 22.89
N HIS A 154 -1.91 -7.34 22.23
CA HIS A 154 -2.37 -8.72 22.41
C HIS A 154 -2.14 -9.24 23.84
N THR A 155 -1.15 -8.70 24.58
CA THR A 155 -0.93 -9.06 26.01
C THR A 155 -2.10 -8.71 26.94
N GLU A 156 -2.94 -7.76 26.51
CA GLU A 156 -4.13 -7.33 27.25
C GLU A 156 -5.41 -8.07 26.78
N GLY A 157 -5.27 -9.09 25.92
CA GLY A 157 -6.36 -9.96 25.49
C GLY A 157 -7.17 -9.45 24.28
N TYR A 158 -6.70 -8.42 23.59
CA TYR A 158 -7.33 -7.91 22.38
C TYR A 158 -6.95 -8.80 21.19
N SER A 159 -7.83 -9.71 20.76
CA SER A 159 -7.60 -10.51 19.55
C SER A 159 -8.07 -9.76 18.30
N HIS A 160 -7.54 -10.16 17.15
CA HIS A 160 -8.10 -9.73 15.87
C HIS A 160 -9.49 -10.31 15.63
N VAL A 161 -10.22 -9.69 14.69
CA VAL A 161 -11.47 -10.17 14.12
C VAL A 161 -11.31 -10.38 12.62
N HIS A 162 -12.22 -11.16 12.04
CA HIS A 162 -12.25 -11.39 10.61
C HIS A 162 -12.52 -10.10 9.84
N CYS A 163 -11.81 -9.92 8.74
CA CYS A 163 -12.01 -8.77 7.87
C CYS A 163 -13.27 -8.96 7.01
N THR A 164 -14.08 -7.92 6.91
CA THR A 164 -15.33 -7.92 6.12
C THR A 164 -15.18 -7.30 4.73
N HIS A 165 -14.02 -6.69 4.46
CA HIS A 165 -13.69 -6.04 3.20
C HIS A 165 -12.17 -5.86 3.06
N GLY A 166 -11.75 -5.29 1.94
CA GLY A 166 -10.34 -4.97 1.68
C GLY A 166 -9.49 -6.17 1.30
N LEU A 167 -8.17 -5.94 1.26
CA LEU A 167 -7.15 -6.92 0.84
C LEU A 167 -7.10 -8.16 1.75
N TYR A 168 -7.57 -8.03 2.99
CA TYR A 168 -7.51 -9.07 4.02
C TYR A 168 -8.83 -9.85 4.19
N LEU A 169 -9.87 -9.59 3.39
CA LEU A 169 -11.14 -10.32 3.47
C LEU A 169 -10.96 -11.84 3.29
N ASN A 170 -10.09 -12.26 2.36
CA ASN A 170 -9.92 -13.67 2.00
C ASN A 170 -8.66 -14.31 2.60
N SER A 171 -7.81 -13.55 3.30
CA SER A 171 -6.76 -14.16 4.11
C SER A 171 -7.35 -15.07 5.20
N ASP A 172 -8.64 -14.89 5.50
CA ASP A 172 -9.38 -15.58 6.55
C ASP A 172 -10.06 -16.90 6.13
N ASN A 173 -10.01 -17.25 4.84
CA ASN A 173 -10.65 -18.47 4.33
C ASN A 173 -9.82 -19.74 4.51
N ASP A 174 -8.56 -19.61 4.93
CA ASP A 174 -7.82 -20.73 5.48
C ASP A 174 -8.18 -20.79 6.97
N HIS A 175 -8.77 -21.90 7.42
CA HIS A 175 -9.35 -22.09 8.77
C HIS A 175 -8.34 -21.94 9.94
N THR A 176 -7.12 -21.47 9.64
CA THR A 176 -6.02 -21.16 10.54
C THR A 176 -5.73 -19.65 10.66
N SER A 177 -6.35 -18.80 9.85
CA SER A 177 -6.15 -17.34 9.92
C SER A 177 -6.84 -16.78 11.16
N THR A 178 -6.02 -16.41 12.14
CA THR A 178 -6.40 -15.40 13.13
C THR A 178 -6.69 -14.13 12.34
N GLY A 179 -7.90 -13.57 12.45
CA GLY A 179 -8.36 -12.45 11.62
C GLY A 179 -7.34 -11.31 11.51
N SER A 180 -7.51 -10.44 10.54
CA SER A 180 -6.51 -9.40 10.23
C SER A 180 -7.02 -7.98 10.42
N CYS A 181 -8.10 -7.83 11.20
CA CYS A 181 -8.78 -6.57 11.41
C CYS A 181 -9.15 -6.35 12.88
N ASP A 182 -9.46 -5.11 13.22
CA ASP A 182 -10.26 -4.74 14.39
C ASP A 182 -11.71 -4.47 13.95
N ASP A 183 -12.68 -4.58 14.87
CA ASP A 183 -14.09 -4.27 14.54
C ASP A 183 -14.27 -2.78 14.21
N SER A 184 -13.64 -1.91 15.00
CA SER A 184 -13.63 -0.45 14.77
C SER A 184 -12.41 0.20 15.42
N TYR A 185 -12.04 1.40 14.95
CA TYR A 185 -10.95 2.16 15.54
C TYR A 185 -11.21 2.51 17.02
N GLU A 186 -12.46 2.80 17.37
CA GLU A 186 -12.88 3.18 18.73
C GLU A 186 -12.66 2.06 19.76
N THR A 187 -12.70 0.80 19.33
CA THR A 187 -12.39 -0.33 20.21
C THR A 187 -10.93 -0.36 20.66
N GLN A 188 -10.05 0.35 19.94
CA GLN A 188 -8.62 0.42 20.22
C GLN A 188 -8.01 -0.99 20.36
N GLY A 189 -8.35 -1.88 19.42
CA GLY A 189 -7.69 -3.17 19.26
C GLY A 189 -6.23 -3.02 18.81
N SER A 190 -5.60 -4.12 18.38
CA SER A 190 -4.17 -4.11 18.05
C SER A 190 -3.86 -3.20 16.86
N TYR A 191 -4.73 -3.15 15.84
CA TYR A 191 -4.56 -2.19 14.74
C TYR A 191 -4.97 -0.77 15.13
N GLY A 192 -5.95 -0.60 16.01
CA GLY A 192 -6.37 0.69 16.56
C GLY A 192 -5.22 1.41 17.29
N VAL A 193 -4.49 0.69 18.15
CA VAL A 193 -3.32 1.28 18.82
C VAL A 193 -2.14 1.51 17.87
N ALA A 194 -1.92 0.60 16.92
CA ALA A 194 -0.83 0.76 15.94
C ALA A 194 -1.08 1.96 15.01
N ALA A 195 -2.33 2.17 14.59
CA ALA A 195 -2.75 3.37 13.87
C ALA A 195 -2.58 4.64 14.72
N GLY A 196 -2.92 4.59 16.02
CA GLY A 196 -2.66 5.66 16.97
C GLY A 196 -1.16 6.03 17.06
N PHE A 197 -0.28 5.03 17.04
CA PHE A 197 1.17 5.23 17.03
C PHE A 197 1.63 5.94 15.76
N LEU A 198 1.12 5.54 14.58
CA LEU A 198 1.44 6.22 13.32
C LEU A 198 0.95 7.68 13.33
N ALA A 199 -0.22 7.96 13.91
CA ALA A 199 -0.71 9.31 14.10
C ALA A 199 0.21 10.15 15.01
N GLU A 200 0.77 9.55 16.07
CA GLU A 200 1.78 10.20 16.91
C GLU A 200 3.04 10.54 16.12
N VAL A 201 3.56 9.59 15.34
CA VAL A 201 4.73 9.81 14.49
C VAL A 201 4.49 10.96 13.51
N LEU A 202 3.33 10.97 12.83
CA LEU A 202 2.96 12.02 11.88
C LEU A 202 3.04 13.44 12.46
N ARG A 203 2.63 13.58 13.72
CA ARG A 203 2.59 14.87 14.41
C ARG A 203 3.96 15.28 14.94
N THR A 204 4.74 14.32 15.42
CA THR A 204 5.88 14.58 16.30
C THR A 204 7.22 14.48 15.58
N THR A 205 7.32 13.65 14.54
CA THR A 205 8.57 13.54 13.78
C THR A 205 8.80 14.78 12.92
N LYS A 206 10.07 15.19 12.86
CA LYS A 206 10.56 16.23 11.94
C LYS A 206 11.16 15.64 10.68
N ASP A 207 11.42 14.33 10.66
CA ASP A 207 11.96 13.63 9.50
C ASP A 207 10.84 13.47 8.45
N PRO A 208 10.98 14.10 7.27
CA PRO A 208 9.96 14.03 6.21
C PRO A 208 9.77 12.62 5.66
N VAL A 209 10.81 11.79 5.66
CA VAL A 209 10.75 10.40 5.16
C VAL A 209 9.91 9.56 6.14
N GLN A 210 10.19 9.67 7.45
CA GLN A 210 9.41 8.96 8.47
C GLN A 210 7.98 9.47 8.53
N LYS A 211 7.77 10.79 8.40
CA LYS A 211 6.43 11.37 8.33
C LYS A 211 5.64 10.81 7.15
N GLN A 212 6.27 10.72 5.97
CA GLN A 212 5.59 10.19 4.80
C GLN A 212 5.31 8.69 4.92
N ALA A 213 6.27 7.90 5.40
CA ALA A 213 6.07 6.47 5.63
C ALA A 213 4.93 6.22 6.64
N ALA A 214 4.90 6.99 7.74
CA ALA A 214 3.83 6.93 8.72
C ALA A 214 2.47 7.30 8.11
N ARG A 215 2.43 8.32 7.22
CA ARG A 215 1.19 8.72 6.54
C ARG A 215 0.67 7.61 5.65
N SER A 216 1.55 7.05 4.82
CA SER A 216 1.21 5.96 3.91
C SER A 216 0.65 4.77 4.68
N GLN A 217 1.34 4.32 5.74
CA GLN A 217 0.88 3.19 6.53
C GLN A 217 -0.43 3.50 7.29
N TYR A 218 -0.55 4.70 7.87
CA TYR A 218 -1.73 5.10 8.64
C TYR A 218 -2.99 5.06 7.78
N VAL A 219 -2.92 5.66 6.59
CA VAL A 219 -4.05 5.66 5.65
C VAL A 219 -4.41 4.23 5.23
N VAL A 220 -3.42 3.40 4.89
CA VAL A 220 -3.66 2.01 4.50
C VAL A 220 -4.33 1.23 5.63
N ASP A 221 -3.85 1.37 6.87
CA ASP A 221 -4.44 0.69 8.02
C ASP A 221 -5.88 1.13 8.28
N LEU A 222 -6.16 2.43 8.24
CA LEU A 222 -7.52 2.94 8.45
C LEU A 222 -8.53 2.39 7.43
N ILE A 223 -8.08 2.11 6.21
CA ILE A 223 -8.92 1.58 5.13
C ILE A 223 -9.05 0.05 5.19
N GLN A 224 -7.97 -0.65 5.56
CA GLN A 224 -7.87 -2.10 5.36
C GLN A 224 -8.00 -2.92 6.63
N ARG A 225 -7.80 -2.32 7.81
CA ARG A 225 -7.70 -3.04 9.09
C ARG A 225 -8.90 -2.82 10.02
N PHE A 226 -9.96 -2.14 9.57
CA PHE A 226 -11.15 -1.87 10.40
C PHE A 226 -12.43 -2.24 9.66
N ASN A 227 -13.27 -3.10 10.25
CA ASN A 227 -14.57 -3.45 9.67
C ASN A 227 -15.54 -2.27 9.62
N LYS A 228 -15.50 -1.40 10.63
CA LYS A 228 -16.19 -0.11 10.65
C LYS A 228 -15.16 0.98 10.37
N LEU A 229 -15.26 1.57 9.18
CA LEU A 229 -14.37 2.63 8.71
C LEU A 229 -14.44 3.83 9.66
N PRO A 230 -13.31 4.30 10.20
CA PRO A 230 -13.28 5.38 11.18
C PRO A 230 -13.17 6.75 10.51
N LEU A 231 -13.22 7.81 11.34
CA LEU A 231 -12.86 9.19 10.94
C LEU A 231 -13.62 9.68 9.69
N ASP A 232 -14.91 9.35 9.57
CA ASP A 232 -15.78 9.68 8.43
C ASP A 232 -15.25 9.20 7.06
N ILE A 233 -14.41 8.16 7.04
CA ILE A 233 -13.98 7.53 5.80
C ILE A 233 -15.20 6.92 5.12
N LYS A 234 -15.42 7.29 3.85
CA LYS A 234 -16.49 6.81 3.01
C LYS A 234 -15.94 6.07 1.80
N PRO A 235 -16.57 4.96 1.36
CA PRO A 235 -16.28 4.37 0.07
C PRO A 235 -16.81 5.26 -1.06
N GLY A 236 -16.14 5.20 -2.20
CA GLY A 236 -16.49 5.95 -3.40
C GLY A 236 -15.65 5.53 -4.60
N PHE A 237 -15.57 6.40 -5.58
CA PHE A 237 -14.58 6.31 -6.66
C PHE A 237 -13.86 7.64 -6.82
N VAL A 238 -12.68 7.58 -7.44
CA VAL A 238 -11.98 8.75 -7.95
C VAL A 238 -12.23 8.86 -9.45
N ALA A 239 -12.54 10.07 -9.92
CA ALA A 239 -12.69 10.40 -11.33
C ALA A 239 -11.62 11.41 -11.75
N HIS A 240 -11.01 11.18 -12.92
CA HIS A 240 -10.09 12.10 -13.58
C HIS A 240 -10.73 12.64 -14.86
N ASN A 241 -10.78 13.97 -15.03
CA ASN A 241 -11.37 14.62 -16.19
C ASN A 241 -10.32 15.20 -17.15
N GLU A 242 -10.75 15.57 -18.36
CA GLU A 242 -9.86 16.13 -19.40
C GLU A 242 -9.16 17.45 -19.00
N ASN A 243 -9.66 18.15 -17.98
CA ASN A 243 -9.06 19.36 -17.45
C ASN A 243 -7.99 19.08 -16.37
N GLY A 244 -7.69 17.81 -16.09
CA GLY A 244 -6.75 17.40 -15.05
C GLY A 244 -7.34 17.39 -13.64
N GLU A 245 -8.64 17.65 -13.46
CA GLU A 245 -9.26 17.59 -12.13
C GLU A 245 -9.42 16.13 -11.70
N VAL A 246 -8.93 15.83 -10.50
CA VAL A 246 -9.16 14.57 -9.82
C VAL A 246 -10.14 14.80 -8.68
N SER A 247 -11.27 14.10 -8.72
CA SER A 247 -12.38 14.27 -7.77
C SER A 247 -12.82 12.93 -7.18
N PHE A 248 -13.31 12.98 -5.95
CA PHE A 248 -13.93 11.87 -5.25
C PHE A 248 -15.45 11.97 -5.30
N TYR A 249 -16.14 10.86 -5.50
CA TYR A 249 -17.60 10.75 -5.38
C TYR A 249 -17.98 9.69 -4.35
N ASP A 250 -18.70 10.10 -3.30
CA ASP A 250 -19.10 9.23 -2.18
C ASP A 250 -20.45 8.52 -2.39
N GLY A 251 -21.00 8.56 -3.61
CA GLY A 251 -22.35 8.08 -3.90
C GLY A 251 -23.43 9.17 -3.85
N ALA A 252 -23.12 10.34 -3.28
CA ALA A 252 -24.03 11.48 -3.18
C ALA A 252 -23.39 12.82 -3.54
N ASN A 253 -22.12 13.04 -3.18
CA ASN A 253 -21.43 14.31 -3.33
C ASN A 253 -20.11 14.14 -4.07
N LYS A 254 -19.82 15.08 -4.97
CA LYS A 254 -18.50 15.26 -5.60
C LYS A 254 -17.64 16.17 -4.72
N SER A 255 -16.39 15.77 -4.49
CA SER A 255 -15.37 16.57 -3.82
C SER A 255 -14.09 16.60 -4.66
N THR A 256 -13.57 17.77 -5.01
CA THR A 256 -12.28 17.88 -5.70
C THR A 256 -11.15 17.53 -4.74
N LEU A 257 -10.28 16.59 -5.12
CA LEU A 257 -9.13 16.18 -4.32
C LEU A 257 -7.90 17.03 -4.66
N PHE A 258 -7.55 17.08 -5.95
CA PHE A 258 -6.41 17.81 -6.48
C PHE A 258 -6.53 17.99 -8.00
N VAL A 259 -5.61 18.75 -8.59
CA VAL A 259 -5.52 18.99 -10.03
C VAL A 259 -4.14 18.56 -10.52
N THR A 260 -4.10 17.86 -11.64
CA THR A 260 -2.89 17.33 -12.30
C THR A 260 -2.74 17.94 -13.70
N SER A 261 -1.74 17.48 -14.47
CA SER A 261 -1.72 17.75 -15.90
C SER A 261 -2.90 17.05 -16.59
N THR A 262 -3.38 17.61 -17.71
CA THR A 262 -4.52 17.09 -18.49
C THR A 262 -4.23 15.76 -19.20
N LYS A 263 -2.95 15.38 -19.28
CA LYS A 263 -2.48 14.13 -19.90
C LYS A 263 -2.07 13.07 -18.86
N ALA A 264 -2.34 13.32 -17.58
CA ALA A 264 -2.05 12.39 -16.51
C ALA A 264 -2.89 11.11 -16.62
N PHE A 265 -2.33 9.97 -16.21
CA PHE A 265 -3.04 8.69 -16.13
C PHE A 265 -3.33 8.34 -14.68
N LEU A 266 -4.60 8.08 -14.37
CA LEU A 266 -5.06 7.69 -13.04
C LEU A 266 -5.07 6.16 -12.90
N THR A 267 -4.53 5.65 -11.81
CA THR A 267 -4.59 4.23 -11.43
C THR A 267 -4.74 4.08 -9.91
N SER A 268 -4.82 2.85 -9.42
CA SER A 268 -4.81 2.54 -7.98
C SER A 268 -3.55 1.77 -7.63
N ARG A 269 -2.93 2.09 -6.50
CA ARG A 269 -1.91 1.26 -5.86
C ARG A 269 -2.27 1.08 -4.39
N GLN A 270 -2.45 -0.15 -3.93
CA GLN A 270 -2.89 -0.45 -2.56
C GLN A 270 -4.16 0.35 -2.18
N ASP A 271 -5.10 0.45 -3.11
CA ASP A 271 -6.34 1.23 -2.97
C ASP A 271 -6.15 2.75 -2.80
N LEU A 272 -4.97 3.27 -3.19
CA LEU A 272 -4.67 4.69 -3.21
C LEU A 272 -4.58 5.23 -4.65
N PRO A 273 -5.15 6.42 -4.94
CA PRO A 273 -5.07 7.05 -6.24
C PRO A 273 -3.62 7.38 -6.56
N THR A 274 -3.13 6.85 -7.67
CA THR A 274 -1.80 7.09 -8.19
C THR A 274 -1.91 7.69 -9.58
N VAL A 275 -1.13 8.75 -9.82
CA VAL A 275 -1.09 9.49 -11.06
C VAL A 275 0.27 9.33 -11.71
N PHE A 276 0.26 8.98 -12.99
CA PHE A 276 1.42 8.97 -13.86
C PHE A 276 1.37 10.21 -14.75
N ASP A 277 2.29 11.14 -14.52
CA ASP A 277 2.42 12.35 -15.34
C ASP A 277 3.38 12.08 -16.51
N PRO A 278 3.03 12.44 -17.77
CA PRO A 278 3.94 12.31 -18.90
C PRO A 278 5.29 13.01 -18.75
N ALA A 279 5.40 14.02 -17.88
CA ALA A 279 6.66 14.66 -17.52
C ALA A 279 7.61 13.73 -16.73
N GLY A 280 7.14 12.57 -16.28
CA GLY A 280 7.93 11.54 -15.61
C GLY A 280 7.72 11.44 -14.11
N SER A 281 6.79 12.19 -13.52
CA SER A 281 6.48 12.03 -12.10
C SER A 281 5.38 11.01 -11.87
N VAL A 282 5.57 10.10 -10.92
CA VAL A 282 4.52 9.18 -10.47
C VAL A 282 4.18 9.55 -9.03
N LYS A 283 2.95 10.00 -8.78
CA LYS A 283 2.55 10.51 -7.47
C LYS A 283 1.32 9.82 -6.93
N SER A 284 1.27 9.58 -5.63
CA SER A 284 0.12 8.98 -4.95
C SER A 284 -0.51 9.96 -3.97
N TYR A 285 -1.82 9.88 -3.86
CA TYR A 285 -2.60 10.68 -2.95
C TYR A 285 -2.78 9.95 -1.62
N TYR A 286 -2.22 10.54 -0.55
CA TYR A 286 -2.28 10.02 0.82
C TYR A 286 -3.05 10.98 1.73
N PHE A 287 -4.22 11.47 1.28
CA PHE A 287 -5.04 12.42 2.06
C PHE A 287 -4.30 13.74 2.37
N ASN A 288 -3.43 14.15 1.46
CA ASN A 288 -2.73 15.42 1.49
C ASN A 288 -2.96 16.13 0.15
N LYS A 289 -3.22 17.44 0.20
CA LYS A 289 -3.37 18.29 -1.00
C LYS A 289 -2.14 18.24 -1.90
N ILE A 290 -0.97 17.98 -1.31
CA ILE A 290 0.26 17.75 -2.04
C ILE A 290 0.45 16.26 -2.22
N MET A 291 0.26 15.78 -3.46
CA MET A 291 0.59 14.40 -3.81
C MET A 291 2.09 14.14 -3.65
N GLN A 292 2.42 12.90 -3.31
CA GLN A 292 3.77 12.51 -2.94
C GLN A 292 4.33 11.55 -3.97
N ASP A 293 5.64 11.58 -4.18
CA ASP A 293 6.28 10.64 -5.11
C ASP A 293 6.03 9.20 -4.68
N THR A 294 5.73 8.36 -5.66
CA THR A 294 5.34 6.98 -5.45
C THR A 294 6.60 6.12 -5.42
N PRO A 295 6.94 5.48 -4.29
CA PRO A 295 8.11 4.60 -4.23
C PRO A 295 7.85 3.31 -5.02
N GLY A 296 8.92 2.63 -5.44
CA GLY A 296 8.84 1.31 -6.05
C GLY A 296 9.51 1.24 -7.42
N GLY A 297 10.00 0.05 -7.77
CA GLY A 297 10.76 -0.17 -9.02
C GLY A 297 10.02 0.30 -10.25
N TYR A 298 8.74 -0.05 -10.36
CA TYR A 298 7.92 0.32 -11.50
C TYR A 298 7.68 1.83 -11.66
N ALA A 299 7.42 2.55 -10.56
CA ALA A 299 7.23 4.00 -10.57
C ALA A 299 8.55 4.73 -10.90
N ARG A 300 9.66 4.25 -10.34
CA ARG A 300 11.01 4.73 -10.64
C ARG A 300 11.38 4.46 -12.09
N ASP A 301 11.11 3.26 -12.59
CA ASP A 301 11.41 2.86 -13.96
C ASP A 301 10.64 3.72 -14.96
N TYR A 302 9.37 4.04 -14.67
CA TYR A 302 8.62 5.02 -15.45
C TYR A 302 9.34 6.38 -15.51
N ALA A 303 9.77 6.88 -14.34
CA ALA A 303 10.41 8.18 -14.16
C ALA A 303 11.85 8.27 -14.72
N GLU A 304 12.58 7.16 -14.76
CA GLU A 304 14.02 7.15 -15.08
C GLU A 304 14.34 6.47 -16.41
N LYS A 305 13.63 5.41 -16.79
CA LYS A 305 13.97 4.59 -17.97
C LYS A 305 13.27 5.03 -19.27
N TYR A 306 12.11 5.67 -19.19
CA TYR A 306 11.36 6.07 -20.38
C TYR A 306 11.67 7.50 -20.80
N ALA A 307 12.03 7.66 -22.08
CA ALA A 307 12.15 8.97 -22.68
C ALA A 307 10.77 9.66 -22.77
N PRO A 308 10.71 11.00 -22.80
CA PRO A 308 9.46 11.74 -22.97
C PRO A 308 8.60 11.24 -24.14
N SER A 309 9.19 10.94 -25.30
CA SER A 309 8.47 10.42 -26.47
C SER A 309 7.84 9.04 -26.23
N GLN A 310 8.44 8.20 -25.40
CA GLN A 310 7.85 6.92 -25.02
C GLN A 310 6.67 7.12 -24.07
N ARG A 311 6.80 8.06 -23.12
CA ARG A 311 5.70 8.43 -22.21
C ARG A 311 4.51 9.05 -22.95
N GLU A 312 4.75 9.76 -24.05
CA GLU A 312 3.67 10.29 -24.90
C GLU A 312 2.84 9.20 -25.59
N SER A 313 3.43 8.04 -25.87
CA SER A 313 2.72 6.88 -26.44
C SER A 313 1.98 6.04 -25.38
N LEU A 314 2.11 6.39 -24.10
CA LEU A 314 1.39 5.74 -23.01
C LEU A 314 -0.10 6.06 -23.13
N ARG A 315 -0.93 5.05 -22.92
CA ARG A 315 -2.39 5.14 -22.95
C ARG A 315 -3.00 4.92 -21.58
N ASP A 316 -2.43 4.00 -20.80
CA ASP A 316 -2.87 3.77 -19.43
C ASP A 316 -1.83 2.98 -18.61
N THR A 317 -2.04 2.94 -17.30
CA THR A 317 -1.23 2.15 -16.36
C THR A 317 -2.09 1.30 -15.44
N TYR A 318 -1.60 0.10 -15.17
CA TYR A 318 -2.13 -0.81 -14.18
C TYR A 318 -1.06 -1.10 -13.14
N TYR A 319 -1.38 -0.86 -11.87
CA TYR A 319 -0.51 -1.16 -10.73
C TYR A 319 -1.22 -2.16 -9.81
N GLY A 320 -1.15 -3.43 -10.17
CA GLY A 320 -2.00 -4.45 -9.56
C GLY A 320 -1.55 -4.87 -8.16
N THR A 321 -2.47 -4.88 -7.21
CA THR A 321 -2.35 -5.73 -6.00
C THR A 321 -3.12 -7.03 -6.16
N ALA A 322 -4.18 -7.03 -6.98
CA ALA A 322 -4.98 -8.21 -7.32
C ALA A 322 -4.26 -9.19 -8.26
N HIS A 323 -3.25 -8.71 -8.97
CA HIS A 323 -2.36 -9.51 -9.80
C HIS A 323 -0.94 -9.31 -9.26
N ASP A 324 -0.10 -10.32 -9.37
CA ASP A 324 1.33 -10.30 -9.04
C ASP A 324 2.18 -9.57 -10.10
N TYR A 325 1.56 -8.77 -10.98
CA TYR A 325 2.26 -7.95 -11.98
C TYR A 325 1.63 -6.57 -12.17
N SER A 326 2.41 -5.64 -12.72
CA SER A 326 1.99 -4.29 -13.15
C SER A 326 2.22 -4.11 -14.65
N CYS A 327 1.43 -3.25 -15.32
CA CYS A 327 1.48 -3.08 -16.77
C CYS A 327 1.36 -1.64 -17.27
N LEU A 328 2.18 -1.28 -18.26
CA LEU A 328 2.12 -0.04 -19.04
C LEU A 328 1.50 -0.37 -20.39
N LEU A 329 0.44 0.34 -20.75
CA LEU A 329 -0.23 0.19 -22.04
C LEU A 329 0.23 1.29 -22.97
N PHE A 330 0.94 0.92 -24.04
CA PHE A 330 1.36 1.83 -25.09
C PHE A 330 0.53 1.62 -26.35
N ASP A 331 0.62 2.55 -27.30
CA ASP A 331 -0.06 2.48 -28.60
C ASP A 331 0.04 1.14 -29.34
N THR A 332 1.21 0.49 -29.28
CA THR A 332 1.53 -0.69 -30.08
C THR A 332 1.99 -1.88 -29.25
N LYS A 333 2.09 -1.73 -27.93
CA LYS A 333 2.55 -2.79 -27.04
C LYS A 333 2.02 -2.67 -25.63
N LEU A 334 2.01 -3.81 -24.95
CA LEU A 334 1.84 -3.94 -23.51
C LEU A 334 3.21 -4.26 -22.91
N ARG A 335 3.62 -3.55 -21.86
CA ARG A 335 4.80 -3.91 -21.08
C ARG A 335 4.41 -4.24 -19.66
N CYS A 336 4.73 -5.43 -19.18
CA CYS A 336 4.41 -5.83 -17.82
C CYS A 336 5.62 -6.40 -17.09
N GLY A 337 5.65 -6.23 -15.77
CA GLY A 337 6.70 -6.76 -14.89
C GLY A 337 6.10 -7.34 -13.62
N ASP A 338 6.81 -8.30 -13.04
CA ASP A 338 6.48 -8.90 -11.74
C ASP A 338 6.57 -7.84 -10.63
N ASN A 339 5.59 -7.83 -9.73
CA ASN A 339 5.60 -6.92 -8.58
C ASN A 339 6.57 -7.37 -7.47
N TYR A 340 6.93 -8.65 -7.44
CA TYR A 340 7.66 -9.31 -6.36
C TYR A 340 9.01 -9.88 -6.78
N ALA A 341 9.24 -10.13 -8.08
CA ALA A 341 10.48 -10.72 -8.58
C ALA A 341 11.41 -9.71 -9.28
N ALA A 342 12.66 -10.15 -9.46
CA ALA A 342 13.66 -9.48 -10.31
C ALA A 342 13.55 -9.90 -11.80
N ASP A 343 12.45 -10.55 -12.19
CA ASP A 343 12.21 -10.91 -13.59
C ASP A 343 12.20 -9.63 -14.45
N PRO A 344 12.85 -9.65 -15.63
CA PRO A 344 12.81 -8.50 -16.52
C PRO A 344 11.39 -8.27 -17.04
N ASP A 345 11.03 -7.00 -17.23
CA ASP A 345 9.81 -6.62 -17.91
C ASP A 345 9.68 -7.31 -19.29
N ILE A 346 8.46 -7.70 -19.64
CA ILE A 346 8.13 -8.32 -20.92
C ILE A 346 7.34 -7.34 -21.78
N ASP A 347 7.83 -7.10 -23.00
CA ASP A 347 7.11 -6.41 -24.05
C ASP A 347 6.28 -7.41 -24.87
N VAL A 348 4.98 -7.15 -24.99
CA VAL A 348 4.05 -7.91 -25.83
C VAL A 348 3.49 -6.96 -26.89
N PRO A 349 3.78 -7.16 -28.18
CA PRO A 349 3.14 -6.41 -29.25
C PRO A 349 1.63 -6.64 -29.22
N ILE A 350 0.84 -5.59 -29.43
CA ILE A 350 -0.61 -5.69 -29.51
C ILE A 350 -1.08 -5.17 -30.88
N SER A 351 -2.04 -5.89 -31.48
CA SER A 351 -2.55 -5.61 -32.82
C SER A 351 -3.85 -4.80 -32.84
N ILE A 352 -4.26 -4.29 -31.68
CA ILE A 352 -5.46 -3.47 -31.50
C ILE A 352 -5.04 -2.02 -31.29
N ARG A 353 -5.99 -1.08 -31.38
CA ARG A 353 -5.76 0.28 -30.87
C ARG A 353 -6.25 0.33 -29.43
N PRO A 354 -5.34 0.28 -28.44
CA PRO A 354 -5.72 0.26 -27.05
C PRO A 354 -6.20 1.65 -26.61
N VAL A 355 -7.17 1.66 -25.70
CA VAL A 355 -7.64 2.88 -25.06
C VAL A 355 -7.16 2.92 -23.62
N GLN A 356 -7.51 1.91 -22.82
CA GLN A 356 -7.11 1.85 -21.41
C GLN A 356 -7.25 0.44 -20.82
N PHE A 357 -6.83 0.27 -19.57
CA PHE A 357 -7.11 -0.92 -18.79
C PHE A 357 -8.50 -0.84 -18.15
N LEU A 358 -9.07 -2.03 -17.92
CA LEU A 358 -10.29 -2.23 -17.17
C LEU A 358 -10.06 -3.35 -16.16
N LEU A 359 -10.18 -3.02 -14.87
CA LEU A 359 -10.26 -3.98 -13.78
C LEU A 359 -11.47 -3.61 -12.92
N THR A 360 -12.39 -4.55 -12.75
CA THR A 360 -13.60 -4.31 -11.97
C THR A 360 -14.14 -5.60 -11.39
N SER A 361 -15.10 -5.47 -10.48
CA SER A 361 -15.82 -6.65 -9.99
C SER A 361 -16.77 -7.17 -11.06
N LYS A 362 -17.14 -8.45 -10.96
CA LYS A 362 -17.97 -9.16 -11.94
C LYS A 362 -19.14 -8.29 -12.43
N SER A 363 -19.26 -8.16 -13.75
CA SER A 363 -20.41 -7.54 -14.41
C SER A 363 -20.94 -8.45 -15.52
N GLU A 364 -21.93 -7.99 -16.29
CA GLU A 364 -22.41 -8.73 -17.47
C GLU A 364 -21.40 -8.78 -18.63
N PHE A 365 -20.36 -7.94 -18.58
CA PHE A 365 -19.36 -7.78 -19.64
C PHE A 365 -18.02 -8.44 -19.30
N VAL A 366 -17.67 -8.49 -18.02
CA VAL A 366 -16.33 -8.87 -17.56
C VAL A 366 -16.39 -9.75 -16.32
N GLU A 367 -15.41 -10.63 -16.21
CA GLU A 367 -15.23 -11.53 -15.07
C GLU A 367 -14.65 -10.79 -13.86
N ASN A 368 -14.90 -11.35 -12.68
CA ASN A 368 -14.32 -10.83 -11.45
C ASN A 368 -12.79 -10.94 -11.48
N ASN A 369 -12.10 -9.87 -11.09
CA ASN A 369 -10.64 -9.86 -10.92
C ASN A 369 -9.87 -10.32 -12.18
N VAL A 370 -10.37 -9.98 -13.36
CA VAL A 370 -9.63 -10.11 -14.61
C VAL A 370 -9.28 -8.72 -15.09
N LEU A 371 -8.00 -8.50 -15.40
CA LEU A 371 -7.55 -7.30 -16.08
C LEU A 371 -7.86 -7.40 -17.58
N TYR A 372 -8.45 -6.37 -18.16
CA TYR A 372 -8.72 -6.28 -19.59
C TYR A 372 -8.03 -5.08 -20.21
N VAL A 373 -7.70 -5.17 -21.50
CA VAL A 373 -7.44 -4.01 -22.36
C VAL A 373 -8.73 -3.66 -23.10
N VAL A 374 -9.12 -2.39 -23.05
CA VAL A 374 -10.26 -1.85 -23.82
C VAL A 374 -9.74 -1.37 -25.18
N GLY A 375 -10.34 -1.84 -26.27
CA GLY A 375 -10.04 -1.39 -27.63
C GLY A 375 -10.94 -0.23 -28.08
N ASP A 376 -10.47 0.55 -29.06
CA ASP A 376 -11.28 1.60 -29.72
C ASP A 376 -12.42 1.01 -30.57
N ASP A 377 -12.39 -0.30 -30.82
CA ASP A 377 -13.41 -1.08 -31.49
C ASP A 377 -14.60 -1.44 -30.59
N GLY A 378 -14.56 -1.01 -29.33
CA GLY A 378 -15.59 -1.28 -28.34
C GLY A 378 -15.58 -2.73 -27.86
N TYR A 379 -14.47 -3.47 -27.96
CA TYR A 379 -14.31 -4.78 -27.34
C TYR A 379 -13.27 -4.75 -26.22
N VAL A 380 -13.33 -5.78 -25.37
CA VAL A 380 -12.35 -5.98 -24.30
C VAL A 380 -11.54 -7.25 -24.53
N TYR A 381 -10.30 -7.22 -24.09
CA TYR A 381 -9.32 -8.27 -24.31
C TYR A 381 -8.74 -8.70 -22.95
N PRO A 382 -9.16 -9.85 -22.39
CA PRO A 382 -8.70 -10.30 -21.08
C PRO A 382 -7.20 -10.60 -21.12
N LEU A 383 -6.53 -10.21 -20.05
CA LEU A 383 -5.17 -10.60 -19.73
C LEU A 383 -5.19 -11.74 -18.70
N PRO A 384 -4.12 -12.57 -18.65
CA PRO A 384 -3.99 -13.63 -17.65
C PRO A 384 -4.03 -13.11 -16.20
N LYS A 385 -4.54 -13.91 -15.26
CA LYS A 385 -4.78 -13.48 -13.86
C LYS A 385 -3.51 -13.39 -13.00
N ASP A 386 -2.42 -14.01 -13.43
CA ASP A 386 -1.17 -14.10 -12.69
C ASP A 386 0.04 -14.01 -13.62
N TRP A 387 1.20 -13.69 -13.06
CA TRP A 387 2.44 -13.39 -13.77
C TRP A 387 2.96 -14.62 -14.50
N LYS A 388 2.85 -15.80 -13.89
CA LYS A 388 3.25 -17.06 -14.53
C LYS A 388 2.43 -17.29 -15.80
N SER A 389 1.11 -17.19 -15.70
CA SER A 389 0.20 -17.31 -16.83
C SER A 389 0.43 -16.20 -17.87
N PHE A 390 0.74 -14.98 -17.43
CA PHE A 390 1.11 -13.86 -18.31
C PHE A 390 2.38 -14.16 -19.11
N LYS A 391 3.43 -14.69 -18.47
CA LYS A 391 4.68 -15.10 -19.13
C LYS A 391 4.47 -16.20 -20.17
N ASP A 392 3.56 -17.13 -19.92
CA ASP A 392 3.27 -18.17 -20.91
C ASP A 392 2.43 -17.64 -22.07
N TRP A 393 1.45 -16.79 -21.77
CA TRP A 393 0.63 -16.13 -22.80
C TRP A 393 1.45 -15.20 -23.70
N SER A 394 2.40 -14.43 -23.14
CA SER A 394 3.20 -13.44 -23.87
C SER A 394 4.05 -14.05 -25.00
N LYS A 395 4.35 -15.36 -24.93
CA LYS A 395 5.01 -16.12 -26.01
C LYS A 395 4.16 -16.21 -27.28
N SER A 396 2.83 -16.22 -27.12
CA SER A 396 1.88 -16.18 -28.24
C SER A 396 1.44 -14.76 -28.58
N GLY A 397 1.32 -13.89 -27.57
CA GLY A 397 0.97 -12.47 -27.69
C GLY A 397 -0.41 -12.18 -28.28
N GLN A 398 -1.25 -13.20 -28.51
CA GLN A 398 -2.55 -13.01 -29.13
C GLN A 398 -3.60 -12.60 -28.10
N LEU A 399 -4.08 -11.37 -28.22
CA LEU A 399 -5.24 -10.89 -27.50
C LEU A 399 -6.51 -11.52 -28.07
N VAL A 400 -7.26 -12.22 -27.23
CA VAL A 400 -8.54 -12.83 -27.61
C VAL A 400 -9.66 -11.83 -27.35
N ARG A 401 -10.41 -11.48 -28.38
CA ARG A 401 -11.52 -10.53 -28.27
C ARG A 401 -12.69 -11.10 -27.47
N SER A 402 -13.36 -10.28 -26.65
CA SER A 402 -14.63 -10.64 -26.02
C SER A 402 -15.74 -10.96 -27.04
N SER A 403 -16.72 -11.77 -26.62
CA SER A 403 -17.86 -12.13 -27.46
C SER A 403 -18.91 -11.03 -27.58
N LYS A 404 -18.91 -10.05 -26.66
CA LYS A 404 -19.82 -8.92 -26.64
C LYS A 404 -19.04 -7.61 -26.71
N GLN A 405 -19.64 -6.62 -27.36
CA GLN A 405 -19.17 -5.25 -27.28
C GLN A 405 -19.36 -4.68 -25.88
N TYR A 406 -18.39 -3.87 -25.50
CA TYR A 406 -18.26 -3.13 -24.27
C TYR A 406 -18.12 -1.64 -24.64
N ASN A 407 -19.24 -0.94 -24.66
CA ASN A 407 -19.31 0.47 -25.09
C ASN A 407 -19.01 1.45 -23.95
N LEU A 408 -18.04 1.11 -23.09
CA LEU A 408 -17.64 1.89 -21.93
C LEU A 408 -16.11 1.99 -21.91
N LEU A 409 -15.58 3.08 -21.38
CA LEU A 409 -14.16 3.22 -21.08
C LEU A 409 -13.86 2.52 -19.75
N SER A 410 -14.55 2.94 -18.69
CA SER A 410 -14.32 2.48 -17.31
C SER A 410 -15.61 1.96 -16.68
N LEU A 411 -15.49 1.02 -15.74
CA LEU A 411 -16.61 0.51 -14.94
C LEU A 411 -16.16 0.29 -13.50
N ALA A 412 -16.94 0.82 -12.56
CA ALA A 412 -16.67 0.81 -11.13
C ALA A 412 -17.91 0.40 -10.35
N ASN A 413 -17.71 -0.36 -9.27
CA ASN A 413 -18.74 -0.72 -8.32
C ASN A 413 -18.32 -0.18 -6.93
N ILE A 414 -19.08 0.77 -6.39
CA ILE A 414 -18.81 1.35 -5.06
C ILE A 414 -19.57 0.56 -3.98
N THR A 415 -20.86 0.32 -4.22
CA THR A 415 -21.79 -0.32 -3.30
C THR A 415 -22.69 -1.29 -4.07
N GLY A 416 -23.18 -2.32 -3.38
CA GLY A 416 -23.69 -3.58 -3.96
C GLY A 416 -24.56 -3.43 -5.21
N ASP A 417 -25.50 -2.50 -5.22
CA ASP A 417 -26.55 -2.46 -6.25
C ASP A 417 -26.32 -1.45 -7.37
N LEU A 418 -25.30 -0.59 -7.27
CA LEU A 418 -25.05 0.46 -8.26
C LEU A 418 -23.72 0.25 -8.98
N GLU A 419 -23.76 0.40 -10.30
CA GLU A 419 -22.59 0.45 -11.16
C GLU A 419 -22.42 1.87 -11.70
N TYR A 420 -21.18 2.28 -11.84
CA TYR A 420 -20.78 3.57 -12.40
C TYR A 420 -19.87 3.31 -13.57
N ALA A 421 -20.05 4.05 -14.66
CA ALA A 421 -19.24 3.86 -15.85
C ALA A 421 -18.95 5.17 -16.56
N VAL A 422 -17.87 5.17 -17.33
CA VAL A 422 -17.52 6.26 -18.25
C VAL A 422 -17.81 5.77 -19.66
N THR A 423 -18.61 6.49 -20.44
CA THR A 423 -18.84 6.16 -21.87
C THR A 423 -17.66 6.58 -22.74
N PHE A 424 -17.61 6.15 -24.00
CA PHE A 424 -16.57 6.58 -24.95
C PHE A 424 -16.57 8.09 -25.22
N GLU A 425 -17.71 8.76 -25.03
CA GLU A 425 -17.84 10.21 -25.12
C GLU A 425 -17.36 10.94 -23.86
N GLY A 426 -16.91 10.21 -22.84
CA GLY A 426 -16.46 10.73 -21.56
C GLY A 426 -17.60 11.06 -20.58
N GLN A 427 -18.83 10.61 -20.84
CA GLN A 427 -19.94 10.86 -19.94
C GLN A 427 -19.90 9.89 -18.75
N LEU A 428 -19.95 10.42 -17.53
CA LEU A 428 -20.10 9.61 -16.33
C LEU A 428 -21.57 9.26 -16.12
N VAL A 429 -21.85 7.96 -16.08
CA VAL A 429 -23.19 7.39 -15.96
C VAL A 429 -23.27 6.42 -14.78
N LYS A 430 -24.49 6.20 -14.28
CA LYS A 430 -24.79 5.19 -13.27
C LYS A 430 -25.99 4.35 -13.67
N ARG A 431 -26.05 3.11 -13.17
CA ARG A 431 -27.24 2.25 -13.25
C ARG A 431 -27.36 1.38 -12.01
N ALA A 432 -28.57 0.94 -11.72
CA ALA A 432 -28.74 -0.20 -10.81
C ALA A 432 -28.41 -1.49 -11.56
N LYS A 433 -27.74 -2.46 -10.91
CA LYS A 433 -27.31 -3.73 -11.53
C LYS A 433 -28.45 -4.51 -12.19
N LEU A 434 -29.66 -4.40 -11.65
CA LEU A 434 -30.86 -5.04 -12.19
C LEU A 434 -31.46 -4.31 -13.40
N LEU A 435 -31.04 -3.06 -13.64
CA LEU A 435 -31.53 -2.23 -14.74
C LEU A 435 -30.50 -2.19 -15.87
N ARG A 436 -30.99 -2.21 -17.12
CA ARG A 436 -30.11 -2.14 -18.30
C ARG A 436 -29.75 -0.72 -18.73
N THR A 437 -30.48 0.27 -18.23
CA THR A 437 -30.38 1.66 -18.70
C THR A 437 -29.41 2.47 -17.86
N TRP A 438 -28.44 3.08 -18.52
CA TRP A 438 -27.53 4.05 -17.94
C TRP A 438 -28.21 5.42 -17.82
N ALA A 439 -28.02 6.08 -16.67
CA ALA A 439 -28.46 7.45 -16.45
C ALA A 439 -27.23 8.35 -16.20
N PRO A 440 -27.19 9.57 -16.77
CA PRO A 440 -26.12 10.53 -16.49
C PRO A 440 -25.99 10.84 -15.00
N LEU A 441 -24.76 10.94 -14.50
CA LEU A 441 -24.48 11.40 -13.15
C LEU A 441 -24.51 12.94 -13.12
N ARG A 442 -25.45 13.53 -12.37
CA ARG A 442 -25.75 14.97 -12.43
C ARG A 442 -24.61 15.82 -11.91
N GLU A 443 -23.87 15.30 -10.94
CA GLU A 443 -22.75 15.91 -10.24
C GLU A 443 -21.55 16.15 -11.17
N TYR A 444 -21.54 15.53 -12.35
CA TYR A 444 -20.51 15.65 -13.38
C TYR A 444 -21.08 16.16 -14.71
N LYS A 445 -22.23 16.83 -14.68
CA LYS A 445 -22.89 17.34 -15.88
C LYS A 445 -21.98 18.35 -16.61
N GLY A 446 -21.66 18.03 -17.86
CA GLY A 446 -20.82 18.87 -18.72
C GLY A 446 -19.32 18.60 -18.59
N GLU A 447 -18.91 17.72 -17.68
CA GLU A 447 -17.53 17.27 -17.59
C GLU A 447 -17.28 16.07 -18.50
N LYS A 448 -16.07 15.99 -19.05
CA LYS A 448 -15.59 14.83 -19.80
C LYS A 448 -14.62 14.05 -18.92
N ILE A 449 -15.09 12.91 -18.44
CA ILE A 449 -14.33 12.01 -17.58
C ILE A 449 -13.53 11.07 -18.47
N GLN A 450 -12.23 10.96 -18.17
CA GLN A 450 -11.33 10.04 -18.87
C GLN A 450 -11.36 8.67 -18.20
N LYS A 451 -11.29 8.63 -16.87
CA LYS A 451 -11.20 7.39 -16.11
C LYS A 451 -11.81 7.52 -14.72
N ILE A 452 -12.35 6.40 -14.23
CA ILE A 452 -12.71 6.23 -12.82
C ILE A 452 -11.95 5.05 -12.21
N VAL A 453 -11.62 5.16 -10.94
CA VAL A 453 -10.93 4.14 -10.15
C VAL A 453 -11.72 3.87 -8.87
N ALA A 454 -12.05 2.60 -8.64
CA ALA A 454 -12.84 2.16 -7.50
C ALA A 454 -12.44 0.74 -7.03
N PRO A 455 -12.70 0.39 -5.76
CA PRO A 455 -13.13 1.30 -4.70
C PRO A 455 -12.01 2.28 -4.31
N PHE A 456 -12.38 3.49 -3.91
CA PHE A 456 -11.50 4.39 -3.18
C PHE A 456 -12.20 4.84 -1.90
N PHE A 457 -11.42 5.02 -0.84
CA PHE A 457 -11.92 5.43 0.46
C PHE A 457 -11.37 6.82 0.76
N TRP A 458 -12.25 7.75 1.14
CA TRP A 458 -11.84 9.12 1.42
C TRP A 458 -12.60 9.74 2.59
N SER A 459 -11.95 10.67 3.26
CA SER A 459 -12.45 11.43 4.38
C SER A 459 -11.90 12.84 4.31
N LYS A 460 -12.81 13.80 4.38
CA LYS A 460 -12.47 15.22 4.56
C LYS A 460 -11.78 15.49 5.89
N THR A 461 -12.02 14.66 6.91
CA THR A 461 -11.41 14.81 8.25
C THR A 461 -9.91 14.53 8.20
N LEU A 462 -9.50 13.62 7.30
CA LEU A 462 -8.11 13.22 7.09
C LEU A 462 -7.35 14.14 6.13
N ASP A 463 -8.03 15.02 5.39
CA ASP A 463 -7.39 15.96 4.48
C ASP A 463 -6.43 16.91 5.22
N GLY A 464 -5.15 16.81 4.90
CA GLY A 464 -4.11 17.72 5.40
C GLY A 464 -3.49 17.30 6.73
N ILE A 465 -3.67 16.05 7.15
CA ILE A 465 -2.91 15.44 8.26
C ILE A 465 -1.46 15.18 7.86
#